data_AF-A0A928WWH0-F1
#
_entry.id   AF-A0A928WWH0-F1
#
_cell.length_a   1.000
_cell.length_b   1.000
_cell.length_c   1.000
_cell.angle_alpha   90.00
_cell.angle_beta   90.00
_cell.angle_gamma   90.00
#
_symmetry.space_group_name_H-M   'P 1'
#
loop_
_entity.id
_entity.type
_entity.pdbx_description
1 polymer ?
#
loop_
_entity_poly.entity_id
_entity_poly.type
_entity_poly.pdbx_seq_one_letter_code
_entity_poly.pdbx_strand_id
1 'polypeptide(L)'
;MSVPGIKEFRTQQFTKALPLLIESAQAGHATAQCMLGNMYQLGIGNVEVNESAAIYWYYQAAQQGYSTATGNLAGMVWAISPEAATALHQLSQQQQSRVAVQAS
;
A
#
# COMPACT_ATOMS: atom_id res chain seq x y z
N MET A 1 12.78 -0.02 -16.22
CA MET A 1 13.75 0.49 -15.21
C MET A 1 13.41 -0.12 -13.87
N SER A 2 14.40 -0.51 -13.08
CA SER A 2 14.21 -0.97 -11.70
C SER A 2 13.84 0.22 -10.83
N VAL A 3 12.77 0.13 -10.02
CA VAL A 3 12.43 1.18 -9.06
C VAL A 3 13.50 1.20 -7.95
N PRO A 4 14.13 2.35 -7.65
CA PRO A 4 15.11 2.49 -6.58
C PRO A 4 14.57 2.01 -5.22
N GLY A 5 15.44 1.43 -4.38
CA GLY A 5 15.10 1.01 -3.02
C GLY A 5 14.42 -0.36 -2.91
N ILE A 6 13.76 -0.85 -3.97
CA ILE A 6 13.10 -2.18 -3.96
C ILE A 6 14.12 -3.30 -3.73
N LYS A 7 15.28 -3.23 -4.40
CA LYS A 7 16.33 -4.24 -4.26
C LYS A 7 16.87 -4.25 -2.83
N GLU A 8 17.18 -3.08 -2.31
CA GLU A 8 17.73 -2.88 -0.97
C GLU A 8 16.76 -3.42 0.08
N PHE A 9 15.47 -3.12 -0.05
CA PHE A 9 14.40 -3.67 0.80
C PHE A 9 14.36 -5.19 0.77
N ARG A 10 14.39 -5.80 -0.43
CA ARG A 10 14.39 -7.28 -0.59
C ARG A 10 15.63 -7.94 0.01
N THR A 11 16.76 -7.22 0.02
CA THR A 11 18.00 -7.67 0.68
C THR A 11 18.09 -7.27 2.16
N GLN A 12 17.00 -6.79 2.76
CA GLN A 12 16.92 -6.36 4.16
C GLN A 12 17.85 -5.19 4.53
N GLN A 13 18.32 -4.42 3.54
CA GLN A 13 19.11 -3.21 3.75
C GLN A 13 18.19 -2.00 3.98
N PHE A 14 17.34 -2.08 5.00
CA PHE A 14 16.21 -1.17 5.19
C PHE A 14 16.61 0.29 5.39
N THR A 15 17.71 0.57 6.09
CA THR A 15 18.21 1.94 6.29
C THR A 15 18.62 2.60 4.98
N LYS A 16 19.12 1.82 4.01
CA LYS A 16 19.44 2.32 2.66
C LYS A 16 18.20 2.37 1.76
N ALA A 17 17.29 1.41 1.95
CA ALA A 17 16.05 1.33 1.18
C ALA A 17 15.10 2.50 1.48
N LEU A 18 14.99 2.91 2.75
CA LEU A 18 14.04 3.92 3.20
C LEU A 18 14.05 5.22 2.37
N PRO A 19 15.18 5.95 2.23
CA PRO A 19 15.19 7.19 1.47
C PRO A 19 14.85 6.98 -0.01
N LEU A 20 15.31 5.88 -0.61
CA LEU A 20 15.04 5.54 -2.01
C LEU A 20 13.57 5.15 -2.25
N LEU A 21 12.97 4.46 -1.28
CA LEU A 21 11.56 4.10 -1.30
C LEU A 21 10.67 5.33 -1.09
N ILE A 22 11.07 6.29 -0.25
CA ILE A 22 10.36 7.57 -0.10
C ILE A 22 10.31 8.31 -1.43
N GLU A 23 11.46 8.50 -2.08
CA GLU A 23 11.54 9.17 -3.38
C GLU A 23 10.69 8.44 -4.43
N SER A 24 10.82 7.11 -4.51
CA SER A 24 10.06 6.30 -5.45
C SER A 24 8.55 6.31 -5.18
N ALA A 25 8.14 6.31 -3.91
CA ALA A 25 6.74 6.37 -3.50
C ALA A 25 6.13 7.75 -3.84
N GLN A 26 6.89 8.83 -3.64
CA GLN A 26 6.52 10.19 -4.05
C GLN A 26 6.44 10.35 -5.57
N ALA A 27 7.28 9.63 -6.32
CA ALA A 27 7.19 9.56 -7.78
C ALA A 27 6.01 8.71 -8.29
N GLY A 28 5.18 8.16 -7.39
CA GLY A 28 3.97 7.43 -7.74
C GLY A 28 4.16 5.93 -7.94
N HIS A 29 5.34 5.36 -7.68
CA HIS A 29 5.54 3.92 -7.88
C HIS A 29 4.75 3.08 -6.86
N ALA A 30 3.66 2.44 -7.29
CA ALA A 30 2.78 1.66 -6.43
C ALA A 30 3.50 0.59 -5.58
N THR A 31 4.52 -0.07 -6.14
CA THR A 31 5.32 -1.04 -5.38
C THR A 31 6.13 -0.38 -4.26
N ALA A 32 6.71 0.79 -4.51
CA ALA A 32 7.47 1.53 -3.49
C ALA A 32 6.53 2.09 -2.40
N GLN A 33 5.35 2.59 -2.79
CA GLN A 33 4.30 3.00 -1.85
C GLN A 33 3.88 1.84 -0.95
N CYS A 34 3.64 0.64 -1.51
CA CYS A 34 3.33 -0.54 -0.70
C CYS A 34 4.48 -0.93 0.24
N MET A 35 5.73 -0.92 -0.24
CA MET A 35 6.90 -1.22 0.60
C MET A 35 7.08 -0.21 1.74
N LEU A 36 6.88 1.07 1.46
CA LEU A 36 6.95 2.13 2.46
C LEU A 36 5.81 1.99 3.50
N GLY A 37 4.61 1.61 3.04
CA GLY A 37 3.51 1.25 3.94
C GLY A 37 3.88 0.11 4.90
N ASN A 38 4.56 -0.93 4.40
CA ASN A 38 5.06 -2.02 5.24
C ASN A 38 6.10 -1.53 6.26
N MET A 39 6.97 -0.60 5.88
CA MET A 39 7.96 -0.04 6.80
C MET A 39 7.31 0.68 7.98
N TYR A 40 6.30 1.50 7.72
CA TYR A 40 5.55 2.19 8.77
C TYR A 40 4.64 1.25 9.58
N GLN A 41 4.08 0.21 8.98
CA GLN A 41 3.24 -0.75 9.71
C GLN A 41 4.05 -1.58 10.70
N LEU A 42 5.25 -1.99 10.32
CA LEU A 42 6.08 -2.96 11.07
C LEU A 42 7.25 -2.31 11.81
N GLY A 43 7.46 -1.00 11.66
CA GLY A 43 8.59 -0.30 12.26
C GLY A 43 9.95 -0.74 11.68
N ILE A 44 10.00 -1.06 10.39
CA ILE A 44 11.20 -1.61 9.74
C ILE A 44 12.17 -0.48 9.38
N GLY A 45 13.47 -0.71 9.58
CA GLY A 45 14.52 0.22 9.17
C GLY A 45 14.64 1.45 10.07
N ASN A 46 14.42 1.27 11.38
CA ASN A 46 14.44 2.34 12.38
C ASN A 46 13.35 3.40 12.19
N VAL A 47 12.26 3.02 11.52
CA VAL A 47 11.05 3.83 11.39
C VAL A 47 10.14 3.51 12.56
N GLU A 48 9.51 4.52 13.15
CA GLU A 48 8.48 4.29 14.17
C GLU A 48 7.21 3.70 13.54
N VAL A 49 6.54 2.82 14.28
CA VAL A 49 5.25 2.28 13.84
C VAL A 49 4.25 3.43 13.71
N ASN A 50 3.67 3.58 12.52
CA ASN A 50 2.70 4.63 12.23
C ASN A 50 1.61 4.08 11.30
N GLU A 51 0.49 3.70 11.90
CA GLU A 51 -0.61 3.08 11.17
C GLU A 51 -1.24 4.03 10.14
N SER A 52 -1.40 5.30 10.49
CA SER A 52 -1.93 6.33 9.59
C SER A 52 -1.07 6.50 8.34
N ALA A 53 0.26 6.53 8.51
CA ALA A 53 1.20 6.60 7.40
C ALA A 53 1.16 5.32 6.55
N ALA A 54 1.08 4.15 7.18
CA ALA A 54 0.97 2.88 6.47
C ALA A 54 -0.30 2.81 5.61
N ILE A 55 -1.46 3.16 6.19
CA ILE A 55 -2.76 3.23 5.50
C ILE A 55 -2.70 4.20 4.33
N TYR A 56 -2.12 5.38 4.53
CA TYR A 56 -1.97 6.37 3.46
C TYR A 56 -1.21 5.79 2.26
N TRP A 57 -0.03 5.19 2.49
CA TRP A 57 0.78 4.65 1.41
C TRP A 57 0.16 3.42 0.75
N TYR A 58 -0.48 2.53 1.52
CA TYR A 58 -1.23 1.42 0.96
C TYR A 58 -2.40 1.90 0.11
N TYR A 59 -3.12 2.93 0.55
CA TYR A 59 -4.22 3.51 -0.22
C TYR A 59 -3.74 4.09 -1.57
N GLN A 60 -2.62 4.82 -1.59
CA GLN A 60 -2.04 5.32 -2.84
C GLN A 60 -1.68 4.18 -3.82
N ALA A 61 -1.10 3.09 -3.30
CA ALA A 61 -0.78 1.93 -4.13
C ALA A 61 -2.04 1.17 -4.60
N ALA A 62 -3.05 1.05 -3.75
CA ALA A 62 -4.32 0.38 -4.06
C ALA A 62 -5.11 1.15 -5.13
N GLN A 63 -5.11 2.49 -5.10
CA GLN A 63 -5.73 3.31 -6.15
C GLN A 63 -5.12 3.08 -7.54
N GLN A 64 -3.89 2.60 -7.61
CA GLN A 64 -3.21 2.23 -8.85
C GLN A 64 -3.44 0.76 -9.25
N GLY A 65 -4.33 0.04 -8.54
CA GLY A 65 -4.62 -1.37 -8.80
C GLY A 65 -3.58 -2.35 -8.26
N TYR A 66 -2.70 -1.92 -7.34
CA TYR A 66 -1.70 -2.82 -6.75
C TYR A 66 -2.34 -3.73 -5.70
N SER A 67 -2.65 -4.97 -6.11
CA SER A 67 -3.41 -5.94 -5.33
C SER A 67 -2.84 -6.23 -3.94
N THR A 68 -1.51 -6.29 -3.82
CA THR A 68 -0.85 -6.49 -2.51
C THR A 68 -1.16 -5.36 -1.53
N ALA A 69 -1.18 -4.11 -2.00
CA ALA A 69 -1.52 -2.98 -1.15
C ALA A 69 -3.00 -2.98 -0.74
N THR A 70 -3.90 -3.41 -1.63
CA THR A 70 -5.32 -3.58 -1.29
C THR A 70 -5.51 -4.60 -0.17
N GLY A 71 -4.79 -5.73 -0.22
CA GLY A 71 -4.82 -6.74 0.85
C GLY A 71 -4.29 -6.20 2.19
N ASN A 72 -3.14 -5.53 2.16
CA ASN A 72 -2.56 -4.94 3.37
C ASN A 72 -3.44 -3.84 3.96
N LEU A 73 -4.01 -2.97 3.12
CA LEU A 73 -4.96 -1.94 3.53
C LEU A 73 -6.20 -2.55 4.17
N ALA A 74 -6.80 -3.56 3.55
CA ALA A 74 -7.98 -4.23 4.08
C ALA A 74 -7.69 -4.86 5.46
N GLY A 75 -6.54 -5.51 5.63
CA GLY A 75 -6.13 -6.06 6.93
C GLY A 75 -5.96 -5.00 8.02
N MET A 76 -5.34 -3.87 7.69
CA MET A 76 -5.16 -2.76 8.64
C MET A 76 -6.50 -2.10 9.00
N VAL A 77 -7.32 -1.79 8.00
CA VAL A 77 -8.62 -1.15 8.25
C VAL A 77 -9.52 -2.10 9.04
N TRP A 78 -9.50 -3.40 8.76
CA TRP A 78 -10.26 -4.39 9.53
C TRP A 78 -9.86 -4.41 11.01
N ALA A 79 -8.57 -4.27 11.30
CA ALA A 79 -8.06 -4.24 12.67
C ALA A 79 -8.47 -2.96 13.44
N ILE A 80 -8.65 -1.84 12.73
CA ILE A 80 -8.97 -0.53 13.34
C ILE A 80 -10.49 -0.29 13.41
N SER A 81 -11.21 -0.49 12.30
CA SER A 81 -12.66 -0.38 12.19
C SER A 81 -13.22 -1.34 11.12
N PRO A 82 -13.87 -2.43 11.54
CA PRO A 82 -14.51 -3.38 10.63
C PRO A 82 -15.55 -2.73 9.71
N GLU A 83 -16.19 -1.65 10.16
CA GLU A 83 -17.17 -0.90 9.36
C GLU A 83 -16.50 -0.21 8.17
N ALA A 84 -15.34 0.42 8.38
CA ALA A 84 -14.57 1.04 7.31
C ALA A 84 -14.04 -0.01 6.31
N ALA A 85 -13.67 -1.21 6.79
CA ALA A 85 -13.22 -2.30 5.94
C ALA A 85 -14.36 -2.84 5.07
N THR A 86 -15.56 -2.95 5.65
CA THR A 86 -16.77 -3.37 4.95
C THR A 86 -17.14 -2.38 3.85
N ALA A 87 -17.01 -1.07 4.10
CA ALA A 87 -17.26 -0.03 3.10
C ALA A 87 -16.28 -0.13 1.91
N LEU A 88 -14.98 -0.34 2.16
CA LEU A 88 -13.99 -0.53 1.09
C LEU A 88 -14.25 -1.80 0.27
N HIS A 89 -14.62 -2.90 0.93
CA HIS A 89 -14.99 -4.14 0.27
C HIS A 89 -16.21 -3.97 -0.64
N GLN A 90 -17.27 -3.33 -0.13
CA GLN A 90 -18.48 -3.03 -0.91
C GLN A 90 -18.18 -2.14 -2.12
N LEU A 91 -17.36 -1.10 -1.96
CA LEU A 91 -16.96 -0.22 -3.06
C LEU A 91 -16.22 -0.98 -4.18
N SER A 92 -15.34 -1.91 -3.83
CA SER A 92 -14.63 -2.75 -4.81
C SER A 92 -15.56 -3.63 -5.64
N GLN A 93 -16.56 -4.26 -5.00
CA GLN A 93 -17.57 -5.08 -5.66
C GLN A 93 -18.49 -4.23 -6.55
N GLN A 94 -18.79 -3.00 -6.11
CA GLN A 94 -19.64 -2.07 -6.86
C GLN A 94 -18.94 -1.54 -8.13
N GLN A 95 -17.62 -1.32 -8.09
CA GLN A 95 -16.86 -0.96 -9.30
C GLN A 95 -16.78 -2.13 -10.29
N GLN A 96 -16.54 -3.36 -9.82
CA GLN A 96 -16.47 -4.54 -10.69
C GLN A 96 -17.79 -4.86 -11.39
N SER A 97 -18.91 -4.73 -10.67
CA SER A 97 -20.25 -4.92 -11.23
C SER A 97 -20.65 -3.81 -12.22
N ARG A 98 -20.25 -2.55 -11.98
CA ARG A 98 -20.49 -1.46 -12.95
C ARG A 98 -19.78 -1.67 -14.28
N VAL A 99 -18.56 -2.18 -14.27
CA VAL A 99 -17.80 -2.47 -15.50
C VAL A 99 -18.44 -3.63 -16.28
N ALA A 100 -18.97 -4.64 -15.59
CA ALA A 100 -19.70 -5.75 -16.22
C ALA A 100 -21.02 -5.30 -16.87
N VAL A 101 -21.76 -4.40 -16.24
CA VAL A 101 -23.05 -3.88 -16.76
C VAL A 101 -22.86 -2.94 -17.96
N GLN A 102 -21.74 -2.21 -18.05
CA GLN A 102 -21.44 -1.34 -19.19
C GLN A 102 -20.89 -2.09 -20.42
N ALA A 103 -20.57 -3.37 -20.30
CA ALA A 103 -20.06 -4.22 -21.37
C ALA A 103 -21.13 -5.13 -22.01
N SER A 104 -22.42 -4.91 -21.70
CA SER A 104 -23.58 -5.69 -22.16
C SER A 104 -24.42 -4.95 -23.18
#